data_AF-A0A8B8HYA2-F1
#
_entry.id   AF-A0A8B8HYA2-F1
#
_cell.length_a   1.000
_cell.length_b   1.000
_cell.length_c   1.000
_cell.angle_alpha   90.00
_cell.angle_beta   90.00
_cell.angle_gamma   90.00
#
_symmetry.space_group_name_H-M   'P 1'
#
loop_
_entity.id
_entity.type
_entity.pdbx_description
1 polymer ?
#
loop_
_entity_poly.entity_id
_entity_poly.type
_entity_poly.pdbx_seq_one_letter_code
_entity_poly.pdbx_strand_id
1 'polypeptide(L)'
;MFRFLVVVFATIVTCQTNLAVDPPVVCGHIPTEVYSCLGAPKVVKMKVVNQCSKDLSECERMTCVFTKSGWMNGDKIDKEKLSAHFDQLARDHPEWEPAVQSTKTTCLTADLPAQGIHLNCPAYDAMTCSFASFIKNAQPSQWSSSPFCKPSRQFAAACPVCPSDCFAPLIPTGSCNACMSLPRSP
;
A
#
# COMPACT_ATOMS: atom_id res chain seq x y z
N MET A 1 -64.32 14.42 -46.16
CA MET A 1 -64.16 15.15 -44.90
C MET A 1 -63.66 14.18 -43.83
N PHE A 2 -62.80 14.69 -42.94
CA PHE A 2 -62.25 14.09 -41.71
C PHE A 2 -61.08 13.08 -41.80
N ARG A 3 -59.92 13.66 -41.47
CA ARG A 3 -58.63 13.07 -41.13
C ARG A 3 -58.73 12.34 -39.78
N PHE A 4 -58.19 11.12 -39.67
CA PHE A 4 -57.91 10.51 -38.37
C PHE A 4 -56.44 10.71 -38.01
N LEU A 5 -56.24 11.50 -36.96
CA LEU A 5 -54.96 11.83 -36.35
C LEU A 5 -54.49 10.65 -35.51
N VAL A 6 -53.31 10.13 -35.87
CA VAL A 6 -52.51 9.20 -35.06
C VAL A 6 -51.95 9.98 -33.88
N VAL A 7 -52.25 9.54 -32.64
CA VAL A 7 -51.56 10.01 -31.43
C VAL A 7 -51.09 8.79 -30.66
N VAL A 8 -49.83 8.41 -30.89
CA VAL A 8 -49.11 7.41 -30.10
C VAL A 8 -48.46 8.17 -28.93
N PHE A 9 -49.02 8.00 -27.73
CA PHE A 9 -48.41 8.49 -26.50
C PHE A 9 -47.21 7.60 -26.15
N ALA A 10 -46.00 8.08 -26.43
CA ALA A 10 -44.77 7.49 -25.92
C ALA A 10 -44.46 8.06 -24.52
N THR A 11 -44.79 7.31 -23.47
CA THR A 11 -44.36 7.62 -22.10
C THR A 11 -42.89 7.26 -21.94
N ILE A 12 -42.00 8.26 -22.01
CA ILE A 12 -40.59 8.10 -21.67
C ILE A 12 -40.48 8.10 -20.14
N VAL A 13 -40.33 6.91 -19.56
CA VAL A 13 -39.96 6.74 -18.15
C VAL A 13 -38.48 7.10 -18.03
N THR A 14 -38.18 8.32 -17.58
CA THR A 14 -36.82 8.71 -17.21
C THR A 14 -36.50 8.09 -15.85
N CYS A 15 -35.80 6.96 -15.83
CA CYS A 15 -35.10 6.51 -14.64
C CYS A 15 -34.02 7.54 -14.31
N GLN A 16 -34.30 8.44 -13.36
CA GLN A 16 -33.26 9.20 -12.68
C GLN A 16 -32.48 8.22 -11.79
N THR A 17 -31.49 7.53 -12.37
CA THR A 17 -30.44 6.93 -11.57
C THR A 17 -29.69 8.08 -10.90
N ASN A 18 -30.04 8.37 -9.65
CA ASN A 18 -29.17 9.10 -8.75
C ASN A 18 -27.87 8.29 -8.63
N LEU A 19 -26.93 8.56 -9.54
CA LEU A 19 -25.56 8.10 -9.39
C LEU A 19 -25.07 8.75 -8.10
N ALA A 20 -25.09 8.00 -7.01
CA ALA A 20 -24.45 8.41 -5.77
C ALA A 20 -22.97 8.63 -6.12
N VAL A 21 -22.60 9.90 -6.29
CA VAL A 21 -21.20 10.28 -6.47
C VAL A 21 -20.54 10.03 -5.12
N ASP A 22 -19.69 9.02 -5.05
CA ASP A 22 -18.88 8.78 -3.86
C ASP A 22 -18.10 10.06 -3.54
N PRO A 23 -18.06 10.51 -2.27
CA PRO A 23 -17.31 11.69 -1.91
C PRO A 23 -15.82 11.52 -2.30
N PRO A 24 -15.13 12.63 -2.63
CA PRO A 24 -13.72 12.57 -3.00
C PRO A 24 -12.89 11.91 -1.89
N VAL A 25 -11.97 11.03 -2.28
CA VAL A 25 -11.08 10.34 -1.34
C VAL A 25 -10.10 11.34 -0.78
N VAL A 26 -10.08 11.49 0.56
CA VAL A 26 -9.10 12.32 1.26
C VAL A 26 -7.86 11.48 1.56
N CYS A 27 -6.72 11.90 1.05
CA CYS A 27 -5.43 11.27 1.33
C CYS A 27 -4.81 11.85 2.61
N GLY A 28 -4.05 11.00 3.32
CA GLY A 28 -3.45 11.31 4.61
C GLY A 28 -2.91 10.03 5.26
N HIS A 29 -3.12 9.89 6.56
CA HIS A 29 -2.75 8.68 7.29
C HIS A 29 -3.41 7.44 6.68
N ILE A 30 -2.65 6.33 6.65
CA ILE A 30 -3.16 5.03 6.23
C ILE A 30 -4.30 4.63 7.19
N PRO A 31 -5.50 4.30 6.68
CA PRO A 31 -6.60 3.88 7.55
C PRO A 31 -6.20 2.63 8.35
N THR A 32 -6.48 2.62 9.65
CA THR A 32 -6.05 1.53 10.55
C THR A 32 -6.63 0.17 10.18
N GLU A 33 -7.79 0.17 9.53
CA GLU A 33 -8.48 -1.03 9.09
C GLU A 33 -7.89 -1.65 7.82
N VAL A 34 -6.93 -0.98 7.14
CA VAL A 34 -6.20 -1.59 6.01
C VAL A 34 -5.64 -2.95 6.39
N TYR A 35 -5.10 -3.10 7.61
CA TYR A 35 -4.48 -4.35 8.08
C TYR A 35 -5.48 -5.51 8.29
N SER A 36 -6.73 -5.22 8.64
CA SER A 36 -7.77 -6.24 8.79
C SER A 36 -8.58 -6.45 7.51
N CYS A 37 -8.60 -5.46 6.63
CA CYS A 37 -9.28 -5.49 5.35
C CYS A 37 -8.45 -6.11 4.22
N LEU A 38 -7.13 -6.08 4.34
CA LEU A 38 -6.21 -6.66 3.37
C LEU A 38 -5.71 -8.02 3.87
N GLY A 39 -5.99 -9.08 3.13
CA GLY A 39 -5.49 -10.44 3.43
C GLY A 39 -4.00 -10.65 3.16
N ALA A 40 -3.17 -9.62 3.36
CA ALA A 40 -1.75 -9.66 3.01
C ALA A 40 -1.00 -10.73 3.83
N PRO A 41 -0.15 -11.54 3.19
CA PRO A 41 0.66 -12.50 3.90
C PRO A 41 1.70 -11.77 4.75
N LYS A 42 2.10 -12.41 5.86
CA LYS A 42 3.12 -11.84 6.75
C LYS A 42 4.49 -11.91 6.06
N VAL A 43 5.02 -10.75 5.67
CA VAL A 43 6.35 -10.66 5.04
C VAL A 43 7.46 -11.09 6.00
N VAL A 44 7.35 -10.74 7.28
CA VAL A 44 8.36 -11.08 8.31
C VAL A 44 7.81 -12.15 9.26
N LYS A 45 8.63 -13.16 9.53
CA LYS A 45 8.31 -14.20 10.52
C LYS A 45 8.28 -13.61 11.93
N MET A 46 7.19 -13.81 12.66
CA MET A 46 7.02 -13.27 14.03
C MET A 46 8.12 -13.73 14.99
N LYS A 47 8.64 -14.95 14.82
CA LYS A 47 9.80 -15.47 15.57
C LYS A 47 11.04 -14.59 15.42
N VAL A 48 11.25 -13.95 14.27
CA VAL A 48 12.38 -13.04 14.04
C VAL A 48 12.12 -11.70 14.71
N VAL A 49 10.91 -11.14 14.56
CA VAL A 49 10.51 -9.88 15.21
C VAL A 49 10.70 -9.96 16.72
N ASN A 50 10.30 -11.08 17.33
CA ASN A 50 10.43 -11.31 18.78
C ASN A 50 11.88 -11.43 19.28
N GLN A 51 12.87 -11.54 18.39
CA GLN A 51 14.30 -11.55 18.76
C GLN A 51 14.90 -10.14 18.82
N CYS A 52 14.17 -9.12 18.39
CA CYS A 52 14.61 -7.73 18.40
C CYS A 52 13.95 -7.00 19.57
N SER A 53 14.74 -6.21 20.31
CA SER A 53 14.21 -5.45 21.45
C SER A 53 13.17 -4.42 21.00
N LYS A 54 12.14 -4.22 21.83
CA LYS A 54 11.09 -3.22 21.62
C LYS A 54 11.54 -1.81 21.98
N ASP A 55 12.63 -1.69 22.75
CA ASP A 55 13.18 -0.39 23.19
C ASP A 55 14.08 0.27 22.14
N LEU A 56 14.38 -0.45 21.05
CA LEU A 56 15.11 0.08 19.90
C LEU A 56 14.27 1.12 19.16
N SER A 57 14.94 2.10 18.56
CA SER A 57 14.30 2.96 17.57
C SER A 57 13.77 2.13 16.39
N GLU A 58 12.79 2.66 15.65
CA GLU A 58 12.23 1.96 14.49
C GLU A 58 13.30 1.55 13.46
N CYS A 59 14.29 2.40 13.21
CA CYS A 59 15.39 2.09 12.31
C CYS A 59 16.26 0.92 12.81
N GLU A 60 16.67 0.97 14.08
CA GLU A 60 17.47 -0.09 14.70
C GLU A 60 16.70 -1.41 14.77
N ARG A 61 15.40 -1.33 15.09
CA ARG A 61 14.52 -2.50 15.12
C ARG A 61 14.39 -3.14 13.75
N MET A 62 14.18 -2.36 12.69
CA MET A 62 14.12 -2.88 11.31
C MET A 62 15.47 -3.45 10.88
N THR A 63 16.57 -2.78 11.20
CA THR A 63 17.93 -3.28 10.92
C THR A 63 18.17 -4.61 11.62
N CYS A 64 17.77 -4.75 12.89
CA CYS A 64 17.82 -6.01 13.62
C CYS A 64 17.02 -7.12 12.92
N VAL A 65 15.78 -6.83 12.52
CA VAL A 65 14.91 -7.80 11.82
C VAL A 65 15.55 -8.28 10.53
N PHE A 66 16.07 -7.37 9.70
CA PHE A 66 16.72 -7.72 8.44
C PHE A 66 18.00 -8.53 8.67
N THR A 67 18.79 -8.13 9.67
CA THR A 67 20.02 -8.86 10.05
C THR A 67 19.70 -10.29 10.48
N LYS A 68 18.72 -10.47 11.37
CA LYS A 68 18.29 -11.79 11.85
C LYS A 68 17.59 -12.63 10.76
N SER A 69 17.03 -11.98 9.75
CA SER A 69 16.46 -12.65 8.57
C SER A 69 17.52 -13.01 7.52
N GLY A 70 18.75 -12.54 7.69
CA GLY A 70 19.83 -12.74 6.72
C GLY A 70 19.71 -11.88 5.46
N TRP A 71 18.93 -10.79 5.51
CA TRP A 71 18.68 -9.87 4.39
C TRP A 71 19.63 -8.67 4.36
N MET A 72 20.70 -8.71 5.14
CA MET A 72 21.75 -7.70 5.15
C MET A 72 23.05 -8.29 4.56
N ASN A 73 23.77 -7.47 3.82
CA ASN A 73 25.15 -7.68 3.39
C ASN A 73 26.00 -6.51 3.91
N GLY A 74 26.58 -6.67 5.09
CA GLY A 74 27.12 -5.56 5.87
C GLY A 74 26.03 -4.55 6.21
N ASP A 75 26.27 -3.27 5.91
CA ASP A 75 25.33 -2.17 6.18
C ASP A 75 24.27 -1.96 5.07
N LYS A 76 24.28 -2.80 4.03
CA LYS A 76 23.36 -2.72 2.89
C LYS A 76 22.37 -3.88 2.89
N ILE A 77 21.24 -3.69 2.21
CA ILE A 77 20.28 -4.77 1.97
C ILE A 77 20.87 -5.75 0.96
N ASP A 78 20.83 -7.03 1.30
CA ASP A 78 21.06 -8.12 0.36
C ASP A 78 19.81 -8.30 -0.50
N LYS A 79 19.74 -7.52 -1.59
CA LYS A 79 18.57 -7.47 -2.48
C LYS A 79 18.29 -8.82 -3.13
N GLU A 80 19.30 -9.64 -3.37
CA GLU A 80 19.15 -10.98 -3.94
C GLU A 80 18.44 -11.91 -2.95
N LYS A 81 18.89 -11.95 -1.68
CA LYS A 81 18.23 -12.76 -0.65
C LYS A 81 16.82 -12.28 -0.32
N LEU A 82 16.61 -10.96 -0.27
CA LEU A 82 15.28 -10.40 -0.05
C LEU A 82 14.35 -10.68 -1.23
N SER A 83 14.85 -10.59 -2.47
CA SER A 83 14.14 -10.98 -3.69
C SER A 83 13.75 -12.47 -3.65
N ALA A 84 14.68 -13.36 -3.27
CA ALA A 84 14.42 -14.79 -3.12
C ALA A 84 13.39 -15.11 -2.02
N HIS A 85 13.38 -14.34 -0.93
CA HIS A 85 12.35 -14.43 0.11
C HIS A 85 10.97 -14.07 -0.45
N PHE A 86 10.86 -13.01 -1.25
CA PHE A 86 9.62 -12.66 -1.93
C PHE A 86 9.19 -13.72 -2.94
N ASP A 87 10.12 -14.32 -3.69
CA ASP A 87 9.81 -15.46 -4.57
C ASP A 87 9.24 -16.65 -3.79
N GLN A 88 9.74 -16.91 -2.58
CA GLN A 88 9.17 -17.94 -1.72
C GLN A 88 7.77 -17.55 -1.24
N LEU A 89 7.57 -16.29 -0.85
CA LEU A 89 6.27 -15.78 -0.43
C LEU A 89 5.21 -15.94 -1.53
N ALA A 90 5.59 -15.70 -2.78
CA ALA A 90 4.68 -15.87 -3.91
C ALA A 90 4.40 -17.34 -4.25
N ARG A 91 5.37 -18.24 -4.05
CA ARG A 91 5.11 -19.69 -4.11
C ARG A 91 4.14 -20.17 -3.02
N ASP A 92 4.30 -19.65 -1.81
CA ASP A 92 3.46 -20.00 -0.66
C ASP A 92 2.06 -19.37 -0.74
N HIS A 93 1.95 -18.23 -1.43
CA HIS A 93 0.72 -17.45 -1.64
C HIS A 93 0.58 -17.04 -3.11
N PRO A 94 0.26 -17.98 -4.03
CA PRO A 94 0.25 -17.72 -5.47
C PRO A 94 -0.70 -16.59 -5.89
N GLU A 95 -1.77 -16.37 -5.14
CA GLU A 95 -2.69 -15.27 -5.37
C GLU A 95 -2.04 -13.89 -5.20
N TRP A 96 -0.91 -13.79 -4.50
CA TRP A 96 -0.12 -12.57 -4.27
C TRP A 96 1.04 -12.36 -5.24
N GLU A 97 1.29 -13.30 -6.15
CA GLU A 97 2.38 -13.23 -7.14
C GLU A 97 2.46 -11.88 -7.88
N PRO A 98 1.36 -11.30 -8.41
CA PRO A 98 1.46 -10.01 -9.09
C PRO A 98 1.95 -8.87 -8.18
N ALA A 99 1.46 -8.81 -6.93
CA ALA A 99 1.87 -7.81 -5.96
C ALA A 99 3.33 -8.01 -5.50
N VAL A 100 3.76 -9.28 -5.40
CA VAL A 100 5.15 -9.62 -5.12
C VAL A 100 6.06 -9.14 -6.25
N GLN A 101 5.75 -9.43 -7.51
CA GLN A 101 6.59 -9.00 -8.63
C GLN A 101 6.66 -7.47 -8.76
N SER A 102 5.54 -6.77 -8.54
CA SER A 102 5.54 -5.30 -8.44
C SER A 102 6.44 -4.81 -7.31
N THR A 103 6.42 -5.47 -6.16
CA THR A 103 7.27 -5.14 -5.00
C THR A 103 8.74 -5.32 -5.30
N LYS A 104 9.14 -6.46 -5.88
CA LYS A 104 10.54 -6.69 -6.27
C LYS A 104 11.01 -5.64 -7.27
N THR A 105 10.19 -5.36 -8.28
CA THR A 105 10.52 -4.40 -9.34
C THR A 105 10.63 -2.97 -8.80
N THR A 106 9.70 -2.57 -7.94
CA THR A 106 9.64 -1.19 -7.41
C THR A 106 10.66 -0.95 -6.31
N CYS A 107 10.87 -1.94 -5.43
CA CYS A 107 11.59 -1.73 -4.18
C CYS A 107 13.01 -2.30 -4.16
N LEU A 108 13.34 -3.26 -5.03
CA LEU A 108 14.60 -4.02 -4.93
C LEU A 108 15.48 -3.92 -6.17
N THR A 109 15.12 -3.15 -7.20
CA THR A 109 15.94 -3.01 -8.42
C THR A 109 17.00 -1.93 -8.29
N ALA A 110 16.67 -0.79 -7.69
CA ALA A 110 17.56 0.36 -7.48
C ALA A 110 17.75 0.64 -5.99
N ASP A 111 18.67 1.56 -5.66
CA ASP A 111 18.76 2.07 -4.29
C ASP A 111 17.55 2.95 -4.00
N LEU A 112 16.90 2.68 -2.87
CA LEU A 112 15.70 3.40 -2.47
C LEU A 112 16.06 4.77 -1.89
N PRO A 113 15.34 5.83 -2.27
CA PRO A 113 15.39 7.06 -1.49
C PRO A 113 14.73 6.83 -0.13
N ALA A 114 15.00 7.71 0.84
CA ALA A 114 14.36 7.64 2.15
C ALA A 114 12.82 7.66 2.00
N GLN A 115 12.17 6.61 2.53
CA GLN A 115 10.73 6.39 2.47
C GLN A 115 9.99 7.02 3.64
N GLY A 116 10.69 7.29 4.74
CA GLY A 116 10.15 7.97 5.92
C GLY A 116 11.14 8.95 6.52
N ILE A 117 10.93 9.31 7.79
CA ILE A 117 11.76 10.28 8.52
C ILE A 117 13.12 9.71 8.96
N HIS A 118 13.28 8.39 8.95
CA HIS A 118 14.52 7.72 9.34
C HIS A 118 15.51 7.71 8.18
N LEU A 119 16.36 8.74 8.11
CA LEU A 119 17.39 8.86 7.08
C LEU A 119 18.48 7.78 7.25
N ASN A 120 19.08 7.38 6.13
CA ASN A 120 20.14 6.35 6.08
C ASN A 120 19.70 5.02 6.73
N CYS A 121 18.43 4.67 6.61
CA CYS A 121 17.88 3.45 7.20
C CYS A 121 17.36 2.48 6.14
N PRO A 122 18.26 1.77 5.42
CA PRO A 122 17.88 1.02 4.24
C PRO A 122 16.92 -0.15 4.52
N ALA A 123 16.99 -0.75 5.72
CA ALA A 123 16.05 -1.80 6.14
C ALA A 123 14.63 -1.26 6.35
N TYR A 124 14.52 -0.08 6.98
CA TYR A 124 13.25 0.61 7.14
C TYR A 124 12.67 1.03 5.79
N ASP A 125 13.50 1.58 4.91
CA ASP A 125 13.09 2.02 3.58
C ASP A 125 12.61 0.84 2.73
N ALA A 126 13.35 -0.28 2.71
CA ALA A 126 12.95 -1.48 1.98
C ALA A 126 11.62 -2.07 2.48
N MET A 127 11.43 -2.15 3.80
CA MET A 127 10.19 -2.66 4.38
C MET A 127 9.00 -1.74 4.11
N THR A 128 9.20 -0.43 4.25
CA THR A 128 8.16 0.58 3.99
C THR A 128 7.74 0.58 2.52
N CYS A 129 8.70 0.58 1.60
CA CYS A 129 8.42 0.46 0.17
C CYS A 129 7.66 -0.83 -0.14
N SER A 130 8.09 -1.95 0.43
CA SER A 130 7.43 -3.24 0.23
C SER A 130 5.98 -3.19 0.70
N PHE A 131 5.72 -2.72 1.91
CA PHE A 131 4.37 -2.59 2.45
C PHE A 131 3.48 -1.70 1.57
N ALA A 132 3.98 -0.53 1.16
CA ALA A 132 3.28 0.37 0.25
C ALA A 132 2.96 -0.31 -1.09
N SER A 133 3.93 -1.00 -1.68
CA SER A 133 3.76 -1.73 -2.93
C SER A 133 2.71 -2.84 -2.82
N PHE A 134 2.71 -3.61 -1.73
CA PHE A 134 1.70 -4.65 -1.49
C PHE A 134 0.28 -4.08 -1.45
N ILE A 135 0.07 -2.96 -0.75
CA ILE A 135 -1.23 -2.29 -0.71
C ILE A 135 -1.64 -1.80 -2.10
N LYS A 136 -0.74 -1.12 -2.82
CA LYS A 136 -1.05 -0.52 -4.13
C LYS A 136 -1.29 -1.55 -5.22
N ASN A 137 -0.70 -2.74 -5.11
CA ASN A 137 -0.77 -3.79 -6.14
C ASN A 137 -1.66 -4.97 -5.73
N ALA A 138 -2.38 -4.84 -4.61
CA ALA A 138 -3.32 -5.87 -4.18
C ALA A 138 -4.53 -5.95 -5.14
N GLN A 139 -4.86 -7.17 -5.54
CA GLN A 139 -6.01 -7.49 -6.38
C GLN A 139 -7.32 -7.35 -5.59
N PRO A 140 -8.46 -7.04 -6.24
CA PRO A 140 -9.75 -6.89 -5.56
C PRO A 140 -10.14 -8.10 -4.70
N SER A 141 -9.77 -9.32 -5.11
CA SER A 141 -10.03 -10.57 -4.37
C SER A 141 -9.26 -10.69 -3.05
N GLN A 142 -8.18 -9.93 -2.88
CA GLN A 142 -7.36 -9.93 -1.66
C GLN A 142 -7.87 -8.94 -0.61
N TRP A 143 -8.80 -8.07 -1.01
CA TRP A 143 -9.50 -7.16 -0.11
C TRP A 143 -10.82 -7.80 0.34
N SER A 144 -11.13 -7.67 1.62
CA SER A 144 -12.48 -7.96 2.12
C SER A 144 -13.49 -7.09 1.37
N SER A 145 -14.60 -7.68 0.93
CA SER A 145 -15.71 -6.99 0.24
C SER A 145 -16.65 -6.26 1.19
N SER A 146 -16.45 -6.40 2.51
CA SER A 146 -17.27 -5.74 3.53
C SER A 146 -17.39 -4.22 3.28
N PRO A 147 -18.57 -3.61 3.51
CA PRO A 147 -18.73 -2.15 3.48
C PRO A 147 -17.74 -1.42 4.38
N PHE A 148 -17.38 -2.02 5.52
CA PHE A 148 -16.36 -1.51 6.45
C PHE A 148 -15.00 -1.28 5.77
N CYS A 149 -14.65 -2.11 4.78
CA CYS A 149 -13.38 -2.02 4.07
C CYS A 149 -13.42 -1.12 2.83
N LYS A 150 -14.58 -0.52 2.50
CA LYS A 150 -14.71 0.41 1.36
C LYS A 150 -13.73 1.58 1.45
N PRO A 151 -13.57 2.28 2.60
CA PRO A 151 -12.62 3.39 2.70
C PRO A 151 -11.18 2.99 2.46
N SER A 152 -10.74 1.85 3.04
CA SER A 152 -9.39 1.31 2.83
C SER A 152 -9.11 0.95 1.36
N ARG A 153 -10.07 0.36 0.65
CA ARG A 153 -9.94 0.07 -0.79
C ARG A 153 -9.85 1.36 -1.61
N GLN A 154 -10.68 2.36 -1.29
CA GLN A 154 -10.66 3.67 -1.94
C GLN A 154 -9.35 4.41 -1.70
N PHE A 155 -8.83 4.39 -0.47
CA PHE A 155 -7.53 4.92 -0.10
C PHE A 155 -6.41 4.23 -0.89
N ALA A 156 -6.37 2.90 -0.90
CA ALA A 156 -5.36 2.12 -1.62
C ALA A 156 -5.36 2.44 -3.12
N ALA A 157 -6.53 2.68 -3.73
CA ALA A 157 -6.64 3.07 -5.13
C ALA A 157 -6.15 4.51 -5.38
N ALA A 158 -6.60 5.47 -4.57
CA ALA A 158 -6.44 6.90 -4.88
C ALA A 158 -5.20 7.55 -4.24
N CYS A 159 -4.71 7.04 -3.13
CA CYS A 159 -3.74 7.74 -2.28
C CYS A 159 -2.34 7.11 -2.29
N PRO A 160 -1.30 7.90 -1.96
CA PRO A 160 0.00 7.37 -1.58
C PRO A 160 -0.06 6.64 -0.23
N VAL A 161 0.74 5.60 -0.07
CA VAL A 161 0.87 4.86 1.19
C VAL A 161 2.14 5.32 1.89
N CYS A 162 1.98 6.03 3.00
CA CYS A 162 3.06 6.76 3.65
C CYS A 162 3.13 6.47 5.15
N PRO A 163 4.34 6.36 5.73
CA PRO A 163 4.50 6.35 7.18
C PRO A 163 3.82 7.57 7.80
N SER A 164 3.18 7.38 8.97
CA SER A 164 2.46 8.46 9.64
C SER A 164 3.35 9.66 9.98
N ASP A 165 4.63 9.42 10.28
CA ASP A 165 5.59 10.50 10.60
C ASP A 165 5.88 11.43 9.42
N CYS A 166 5.55 11.03 8.19
CA CYS A 166 5.66 11.89 7.02
C CYS A 166 4.62 13.02 6.98
N PHE A 167 3.65 13.00 7.89
CA PHE A 167 2.64 14.05 8.07
C PHE A 167 2.94 14.95 9.27
N ALA A 168 4.12 14.80 9.91
CA ALA A 168 4.53 15.69 10.98
C ALA A 168 4.75 17.13 10.47
N PRO A 169 4.53 18.16 11.32
CA PRO A 169 4.73 19.57 10.92
C PRO A 169 6.15 19.90 10.43
N LEU A 170 7.14 19.15 10.92
CA LEU A 170 8.54 19.27 10.54
C LEU A 170 9.09 17.87 10.25
N ILE A 171 9.61 17.69 9.04
CA ILE A 171 10.30 16.46 8.62
C ILE A 171 11.72 16.81 8.13
N PRO A 172 12.70 15.91 8.27
CA PRO A 172 14.05 16.15 7.78
C PRO A 172 14.08 16.40 6.26
N THR A 173 14.99 17.25 5.79
CA THR A 173 15.21 17.46 4.36
C THR A 173 15.61 16.15 3.68
N GLY A 174 14.99 15.84 2.53
CA GLY A 174 15.25 14.60 1.79
C GLY A 174 14.65 13.35 2.43
N SER A 175 13.70 13.49 3.35
CA SER A 175 12.89 12.39 3.90
C SER A 175 11.57 12.23 3.15
N CYS A 176 10.88 11.09 3.34
CA CYS A 176 9.52 10.88 2.84
C CYS A 176 9.36 11.11 1.33
N ASN A 177 10.39 10.85 0.52
CA ASN A 177 10.43 11.27 -0.89
C ASN A 177 9.33 10.60 -1.73
N ALA A 178 9.01 9.34 -1.42
CA ALA A 178 7.90 8.61 -2.04
C ALA A 178 6.51 9.22 -1.71
N CYS A 179 6.44 10.06 -0.69
CA CYS A 179 5.23 10.66 -0.12
C CYS A 179 5.09 12.17 -0.41
N MET A 180 6.08 12.77 -1.05
CA MET A 180 6.09 14.16 -1.49
C MET A 180 5.70 14.31 -2.97
N SER A 181 5.69 13.21 -3.75
CA SER A 181 5.55 13.22 -5.21
C SER A 181 4.11 13.14 -5.74
N LEU A 182 3.08 13.10 -4.88
CA LEU A 182 1.67 12.98 -5.29
C LEU A 182 0.79 14.04 -4.59
N PRO A 183 -0.29 14.51 -5.24
CA PRO A 183 -1.09 15.62 -4.73
C PRO A 183 -1.63 15.31 -3.34
N ARG A 184 -1.21 16.14 -2.37
CA ARG A 184 -1.70 16.09 -1.00
C ARG A 184 -3.07 16.74 -0.94
N SER A 185 -4.00 16.14 -0.20
CA SER A 185 -5.16 16.87 0.28
C SER A 185 -4.66 18.10 1.07
N PRO A 186 -5.28 19.28 0.91
CA PRO A 186 -4.91 20.48 1.66
C PRO A 186 -5.03 20.29 3.17
#